data_AF-A0A1F8P1T8-F1
#
_entry.id   AF-A0A1F8P1T8-F1
#
_cell.length_a   1.000
_cell.length_b   1.000
_cell.length_c   1.000
_cell.angle_alpha   90.00
_cell.angle_beta   90.00
_cell.angle_gamma   90.00
#
_symmetry.space_group_name_H-M   'P 1'
#
loop_
_entity.id
_entity.type
_entity.pdbx_description
1 polymer ?
#
loop_
_entity_poly.entity_id
_entity_poly.type
_entity_poly.pdbx_seq_one_letter_code
_entity_poly.pdbx_strand_id
1 'polypeptide(L)'
;MDNIEVAEVFERIANLLQIRDEPIYRILAYRRASESLRALTHDVEEIWEEGDLERIPGVGKAIAEKIDELLSSGSWSSTSGSFQKYLNHCWNY
;
A
#
# COMPACT_ATOMS: atom_id res chain seq x y z
N MET A 1 1.77 10.30 -7.09
CA MET A 1 0.99 9.04 -7.16
C MET A 1 -0.39 9.37 -6.63
N ASP A 2 -1.46 8.92 -7.29
CA ASP A 2 -2.81 9.23 -6.81
C ASP A 2 -3.26 8.26 -5.71
N ASN A 3 -4.18 8.71 -4.85
CA ASN A 3 -4.78 7.92 -3.76
C ASN A 3 -5.34 6.58 -4.26
N ILE A 4 -5.95 6.62 -5.44
CA ILE A 4 -6.55 5.45 -6.09
C ILE A 4 -5.48 4.43 -6.46
N GLU A 5 -4.34 4.87 -7.00
CA GLU A 5 -3.25 3.97 -7.39
C GLU A 5 -2.67 3.24 -6.17
N VAL A 6 -2.43 3.97 -5.08
CA VAL A 6 -1.96 3.36 -3.82
C VAL A 6 -2.99 2.36 -3.31
N ALA A 7 -4.27 2.74 -3.28
CA ALA A 7 -5.32 1.83 -2.83
C ALA A 7 -5.41 0.54 -3.67
N GLU A 8 -5.27 0.63 -5.00
CA GLU A 8 -5.26 -0.54 -5.88
C GLU A 8 -4.10 -1.48 -5.60
N VAL A 9 -2.91 -0.95 -5.29
CA VAL A 9 -1.75 -1.77 -4.89
C VAL A 9 -2.05 -2.53 -3.61
N PHE A 10 -2.60 -1.87 -2.59
CA PHE A 10 -2.95 -2.51 -1.32
C PHE A 10 -4.06 -3.57 -1.49
N GLU A 11 -5.03 -3.32 -2.36
CA GLU A 11 -6.07 -4.28 -2.71
C GLU A 11 -5.49 -5.54 -3.39
N ARG A 12 -4.57 -5.35 -4.34
CA ARG A 12 -3.86 -6.45 -4.99
C ARG A 12 -3.05 -7.27 -3.98
N ILE A 13 -2.37 -6.63 -3.03
CA ILE A 13 -1.65 -7.33 -1.96
C ILE A 13 -2.62 -8.15 -1.12
N ALA A 14 -3.77 -7.61 -0.74
CA ALA A 14 -4.77 -8.36 0.01
C ALA A 14 -5.23 -9.62 -0.74
N ASN A 15 -5.48 -9.51 -2.05
CA ASN A 15 -5.86 -10.65 -2.89
C ASN A 15 -4.73 -11.69 -2.98
N LEU A 16 -3.47 -11.25 -3.10
CA LEU A 16 -2.32 -12.15 -3.09
C LEU A 16 -2.16 -12.88 -1.76
N LEU A 17 -2.34 -12.19 -0.63
CA LEU A 17 -2.30 -12.78 0.69
C LEU A 17 -3.42 -13.81 0.87
N GLN A 18 -4.60 -13.53 0.32
CA GLN A 18 -5.72 -14.48 0.30
C GLN A 18 -5.39 -15.74 -0.50
N ILE A 19 -4.78 -15.61 -1.68
CA ILE A 19 -4.34 -16.76 -2.49
C ILE A 19 -3.28 -17.59 -1.76
N ARG A 20 -2.42 -16.94 -0.99
CA ARG A 20 -1.32 -17.56 -0.24
C ARG A 20 -1.76 -18.15 1.12
N ASP A 21 -3.05 -18.13 1.43
CA ASP A 21 -3.61 -18.59 2.70
C ASP A 21 -2.95 -17.94 3.94
N GLU A 22 -2.55 -16.68 3.80
CA GLU A 22 -2.01 -15.89 4.91
C GLU A 22 -3.12 -15.58 5.93
N PRO A 23 -2.75 -15.22 7.17
CA PRO A 23 -3.73 -15.00 8.22
C PRO A 23 -4.77 -13.94 7.84
N ILE A 24 -6.04 -14.25 8.08
CA ILE A 24 -7.20 -13.40 7.74
C ILE A 24 -7.04 -11.97 8.30
N TYR A 25 -6.43 -11.81 9.48
CA TYR A 25 -6.19 -10.50 10.07
C TYR A 25 -5.27 -9.62 9.22
N ARG A 26 -4.27 -10.19 8.52
CA ARG A 26 -3.41 -9.45 7.59
C ARG A 26 -4.22 -9.03 6.37
N ILE A 27 -4.93 -9.96 5.74
CA ILE A 27 -5.78 -9.70 4.58
C ILE A 27 -6.76 -8.54 4.88
N LEU A 28 -7.44 -8.59 6.04
CA LEU A 28 -8.35 -7.55 6.48
C LEU A 28 -7.65 -6.21 6.72
N ALA A 29 -6.42 -6.21 7.23
CA ALA A 29 -5.65 -4.98 7.42
C ALA A 29 -5.35 -4.30 6.08
N TYR A 30 -4.87 -5.05 5.07
CA TYR A 30 -4.62 -4.51 3.73
C TYR A 30 -5.89 -4.03 3.01
N ARG A 31 -7.01 -4.76 3.16
CA ARG A 31 -8.30 -4.33 2.61
C ARG A 31 -8.79 -3.03 3.23
N ARG A 32 -8.74 -2.92 4.57
CA ARG A 32 -9.16 -1.70 5.28
C ARG A 32 -8.29 -0.50 4.93
N ALA A 33 -6.99 -0.70 4.79
CA ALA A 33 -6.08 0.34 4.32
C ALA A 33 -6.44 0.81 2.91
N SER A 34 -6.67 -0.13 1.96
CA SER A 34 -7.12 0.21 0.60
C SER A 34 -8.43 1.00 0.59
N GLU A 35 -9.45 0.54 1.34
CA GLU A 35 -10.74 1.24 1.43
C GLU A 35 -10.59 2.66 1.98
N SER A 36 -9.73 2.83 2.99
CA SER A 36 -9.51 4.14 3.62
C SER A 36 -8.71 5.08 2.74
N LEU A 37 -7.76 4.55 1.95
CA LEU A 37 -7.05 5.28 0.91
C LEU A 37 -7.98 5.71 -0.24
N ARG A 38 -8.96 4.87 -0.63
CA ARG A 38 -9.99 5.26 -1.62
C ARG A 38 -10.94 6.33 -1.09
N ALA A 39 -11.29 6.25 0.20
CA ALA A 39 -12.21 7.18 0.85
C ALA A 39 -11.52 8.50 1.27
N LEU A 40 -10.20 8.57 1.13
CA LEU A 40 -9.41 9.72 1.51
C LEU A 40 -9.69 10.90 0.58
N THR A 41 -10.14 12.00 1.19
CA THR A 41 -10.46 13.25 0.48
C THR A 41 -9.22 14.12 0.24
N HIS A 42 -8.17 13.92 1.05
CA HIS A 42 -6.88 14.60 0.94
C HIS A 42 -5.86 13.66 0.29
N ASP A 43 -4.83 14.23 -0.34
CA ASP A 43 -3.79 13.45 -0.99
C ASP A 43 -3.01 12.62 0.05
N VAL A 44 -2.74 11.36 -0.26
CA VAL A 44 -1.94 10.46 0.56
C VAL A 44 -0.50 10.98 0.66
N GLU A 45 -0.02 11.70 -0.35
CA GLU A 45 1.29 12.35 -0.34
C GLU A 45 1.35 13.46 0.73
N GLU A 46 0.30 14.28 0.87
CA GLU A 46 0.25 15.33 1.90
C GLU A 46 0.29 14.73 3.31
N ILE A 47 -0.47 13.67 3.55
CA ILE A 47 -0.50 12.99 4.86
C ILE A 47 0.85 12.30 5.16
N TRP A 48 1.49 11.79 4.11
CA TRP A 48 2.83 11.22 4.21
C TRP A 48 3.88 12.29 4.53
N GLU A 49 3.82 13.46 3.90
CA GLU A 49 4.70 14.60 4.19
C GLU A 49 4.52 15.12 5.61
N GLU A 50 3.28 15.10 6.14
CA GLU A 50 3.00 15.39 7.55
C GLU A 50 3.55 14.32 8.52
N GLY A 51 3.94 13.14 8.00
CA GLY A 51 4.43 12.01 8.78
C GLY A 51 3.32 11.31 9.58
N ASP A 52 2.06 11.50 9.22
CA ASP A 52 0.90 11.16 10.03
C ASP A 52 0.01 10.07 9.37
N LEU A 53 0.66 9.14 8.67
CA LEU A 53 0.00 8.00 8.00
C LEU A 53 -0.79 7.10 8.96
N GLU A 54 -0.42 7.06 10.25
CA GLU A 54 -1.13 6.31 11.28
C GLU A 54 -2.49 6.92 11.66
N ARG A 55 -2.80 8.14 11.22
CA ARG A 55 -4.15 8.73 11.39
C ARG A 55 -5.18 8.19 10.41
N ILE A 56 -4.73 7.55 9.32
CA ILE A 56 -5.65 6.96 8.35
C ILE A 56 -6.31 5.76 9.03
N PRO A 57 -7.65 5.74 9.16
CA PRO A 57 -8.35 4.63 9.81
C PRO A 57 -8.00 3.32 9.10
N GLY A 58 -7.68 2.27 9.85
CA GLY A 58 -7.31 0.99 9.26
C GLY A 58 -5.87 0.88 8.72
N VAL A 59 -5.09 1.97 8.74
CA VAL A 59 -3.63 1.92 8.52
C VAL A 59 -2.94 1.77 9.86
N GLY A 60 -2.39 0.58 10.12
CA GLY A 60 -1.51 0.36 11.28
C GLY A 60 -0.04 0.64 10.94
N LYS A 61 0.83 0.67 11.95
CA LYS A 61 2.28 0.90 11.79
C LYS A 61 2.93 0.11 10.64
N ALA A 62 2.64 -1.19 10.54
CA ALA A 62 3.20 -2.03 9.46
C ALA A 62 2.71 -1.65 8.05
N ILE A 63 1.50 -1.10 7.95
CA ILE A 63 0.94 -0.61 6.68
C ILE A 63 1.50 0.78 6.38
N ALA A 64 1.58 1.66 7.38
CA ALA A 64 2.20 2.97 7.27
C ALA A 64 3.64 2.86 6.77
N GLU A 65 4.45 1.94 7.33
CA GLU A 65 5.81 1.66 6.84
C GLU A 65 5.82 1.21 5.36
N LYS A 66 4.80 0.49 4.89
CA LYS A 66 4.71 0.11 3.48
C LYS A 66 4.21 1.20 2.56
N ILE A 67 3.34 2.08 3.04
CA ILE A 67 2.96 3.30 2.31
C ILE A 67 4.18 4.22 2.21
N ASP A 68 4.92 4.40 3.31
CA ASP A 68 6.17 5.16 3.35
C ASP A 68 7.19 4.58 2.37
N GLU A 69 7.44 3.27 2.39
CA GLU A 69 8.32 2.63 1.39
C GLU A 69 7.83 2.83 -0.04
N LEU A 70 6.52 2.78 -0.29
CA LEU A 70 5.94 2.89 -1.63
C LEU A 70 6.02 4.33 -2.18
N LEU A 71 5.71 5.33 -1.35
CA LEU A 71 5.79 6.76 -1.69
C LEU A 71 7.24 7.26 -1.73
N SER A 72 8.06 6.86 -0.76
CA SER A 72 9.51 7.14 -0.74
C SER A 72 10.21 6.50 -1.95
N SER A 73 9.84 5.27 -2.31
CA SER A 73 10.35 4.61 -3.52
C SER A 73 9.82 5.23 -4.82
N GLY A 74 8.73 6.01 -4.79
CA GLY A 74 8.25 6.81 -5.90
C GLY A 74 9.18 7.96 -6.28
N SER A 75 10.10 8.35 -5.38
CA SER A 75 11.04 9.46 -5.58
C SER A 75 12.43 9.06 -6.12
N TRP A 76 12.72 7.78 -6.42
CA TRP A 76 14.05 7.40 -6.91
C TRP A 76 14.03 6.67 -8.26
N SER A 77 14.44 7.41 -9.30
CA SER A 77 15.39 6.90 -10.29
C SER A 77 16.45 6.02 -9.60
N SER A 78 16.55 4.75 -10.01
CA SER A 78 17.58 3.76 -9.60
C SER A 78 17.34 2.96 -8.31
N THR A 79 16.79 1.75 -8.53
CA THR A 79 17.29 0.46 -7.98
C THR A 79 17.06 0.15 -6.49
N SER A 80 16.05 -0.69 -6.18
CA SER A 80 16.20 -1.83 -5.24
C SER A 80 14.95 -2.75 -5.16
N GLY A 81 14.74 -3.54 -6.22
CA GLY A 81 14.53 -5.00 -6.25
C GLY A 81 13.50 -5.77 -5.40
N SER A 82 12.99 -5.30 -4.26
CA SER A 82 12.25 -6.17 -3.33
C SER A 82 10.73 -6.11 -3.51
N PHE A 83 10.16 -4.92 -3.73
CA PHE A 83 8.72 -4.73 -3.92
C PHE A 83 8.29 -4.96 -5.38
N GLN A 84 9.14 -4.54 -6.33
CA GLN A 84 8.95 -4.78 -7.76
C GLN A 84 8.84 -6.27 -8.11
N LYS A 85 9.44 -7.17 -7.31
CA LYS A 85 9.35 -8.61 -7.54
C LYS A 85 7.93 -9.15 -7.36
N TYR A 86 7.13 -8.55 -6.47
CA TYR A 86 5.72 -8.92 -6.28
C TYR A 86 4.83 -8.32 -7.38
N LEU A 87 5.11 -7.10 -7.84
CA LEU A 87 4.37 -6.46 -8.93
C LEU A 87 4.70 -7.06 -10.31
N ASN A 88 5.99 -7.30 -10.63
CA ASN A 88 6.41 -7.84 -11.93
C ASN A 88 5.99 -9.29 -12.17
N HIS A 89 5.69 -10.07 -11.12
CA HIS A 89 5.21 -11.44 -11.29
C HIS A 89 3.72 -11.51 -11.66
N CYS A 90 2.96 -10.43 -11.42
CA CYS A 90 1.52 -10.37 -11.73
C CYS A 90 1.18 -9.57 -13.00
N TRP A 91 2.13 -8.85 -13.59
CA TRP A 91 1.97 -8.08 -14.84
C TRP A 91 2.45 -8.83 -16.10
N ASN A 92 2.69 -10.15 -16.00
CA ASN A 92 3.06 -11.02 -17.12
C ASN A 92 2.05 -12.17 -17.26
N TYR A 93 0.81 -11.82 -17.59
CA TYR A 93 -0.16 -12.70 -18.24
C TYR A 93 -1.03 -11.88 -19.20
#